data_AF-A0A4V3RQH4-F1
#
_entry.id   AF-A0A4V3RQH4-F1
#
_cell.length_a   1.000
_cell.length_b   1.000
_cell.length_c   1.000
_cell.angle_alpha   90.00
_cell.angle_beta   90.00
_cell.angle_gamma   90.00
#
_symmetry.space_group_name_H-M   'P 1'
#
loop_
_entity.id
_entity.type
_entity.pdbx_description
1 polymer ?
#
loop_
_entity_poly.entity_id
_entity_poly.type
_entity_poly.pdbx_seq_one_letter_code
_entity_poly.pdbx_strand_id
1 'polypeptide(L)'
;MKHTADRQGRHVARAFCAALAAALCLTAVAPATAEAVTVNKATAKPNEDGGSGVIGGIDTRLTWEATVDEGESVDAVTLTLPQDGSFDGSTSRVTVLEGLKRKDVQADAKVDGTSLTLDFSEPVGAGDLLRVEVTNMRFPPEGGDVQVTGTATVDGQETDLAPSPAIAVIANTPLQALVNWLDEQPWVAAWNSNQFLGMFFKPQLLVTSFASLFPGWLVCLAIVVVAYPFAILLGLLFAFMKMAKHRVVRAVAVTYINILRGTPLFLQIYIMFFGLPMIGVNIDNNVLGVIVMAVNSSAYLAEIFRAGIESIPKGQYEAAESLGMNARQTMVSVILPQTVRRVLPTVTSDFITGYKDTSLLSSVGVMELMMFSKNLTTVTGNITPYIAAAIYYLIVTLPLIRIVSKVEQHLARSESGQGPRPKGPAKAEGIEGRDAETVDPDPAAEAVAEESRKAFGAARLKPRPAVPATARARMGAAPREEAQDA
;
A
#
# COMPACT_ATOMS: atom_id res chain seq x y z
N MET A 1 -17.99 -51.41 -53.45
CA MET A 1 -17.24 -50.48 -52.56
C MET A 1 -16.97 -51.02 -51.14
N LYS A 2 -17.09 -52.33 -50.86
CA LYS A 2 -16.70 -52.91 -49.55
C LYS A 2 -15.37 -53.70 -49.58
N HIS A 3 -14.80 -53.98 -50.76
CA HIS A 3 -13.58 -54.77 -50.88
C HIS A 3 -12.26 -53.96 -50.91
N THR A 4 -12.33 -52.64 -51.06
CA THR A 4 -11.15 -51.76 -51.12
C THR A 4 -10.74 -51.20 -49.76
N ALA A 5 -11.65 -51.13 -48.78
CA ALA A 5 -11.35 -50.62 -47.44
C ALA A 5 -10.52 -51.61 -46.58
N ASP A 6 -10.71 -52.92 -46.75
CA ASP A 6 -10.04 -53.95 -45.93
C ASP A 6 -8.55 -54.15 -46.31
N ARG A 7 -8.17 -53.83 -47.55
CA ARG A 7 -6.76 -53.83 -47.97
C ARG A 7 -5.99 -52.67 -47.36
N GLN A 8 -6.60 -51.48 -47.28
CA GLN A 8 -5.94 -50.27 -46.78
C GLN A 8 -5.66 -50.35 -45.26
N GLY A 9 -6.58 -50.93 -44.47
CA GLY A 9 -6.39 -51.13 -43.03
C GLY A 9 -5.23 -52.08 -42.68
N ARG A 10 -4.99 -53.13 -43.48
CA ARG A 10 -3.88 -54.08 -43.27
C ARG A 10 -2.51 -53.48 -43.57
N HIS A 11 -2.42 -52.53 -44.51
CA HIS A 11 -1.16 -51.81 -44.80
C HIS A 11 -0.83 -50.78 -43.73
N VAL A 12 -1.84 -50.09 -43.18
CA VAL A 12 -1.65 -49.14 -42.07
C VAL A 12 -1.25 -49.87 -40.78
N ALA A 13 -1.87 -51.02 -40.47
CA ALA A 13 -1.49 -51.82 -39.30
C ALA A 13 -0.06 -52.39 -39.40
N ARG A 14 0.37 -52.83 -40.60
CA ARG A 14 1.75 -53.30 -40.82
C ARG A 14 2.78 -52.17 -40.77
N ALA A 15 2.43 -50.98 -41.28
CA ALA A 15 3.29 -49.80 -41.16
C ALA A 15 3.41 -49.32 -39.71
N PHE A 16 2.33 -49.40 -38.93
CA PHE A 16 2.34 -49.05 -37.51
C PHE A 16 3.15 -50.06 -36.67
N CYS A 17 3.03 -51.36 -36.93
CA CYS A 17 3.86 -52.37 -36.26
C CYS A 17 5.34 -52.28 -36.67
N ALA A 18 5.65 -51.95 -37.93
CA ALA A 18 7.03 -51.74 -38.38
C ALA A 18 7.63 -50.45 -37.78
N ALA A 19 6.84 -49.39 -37.62
CA ALA A 19 7.26 -48.16 -36.94
C ALA A 19 7.45 -48.38 -35.43
N LEU A 20 6.62 -49.21 -34.79
CA LEU A 20 6.78 -49.57 -33.37
C LEU A 20 8.02 -50.46 -33.14
N ALA A 21 8.30 -51.39 -34.05
CA ALA A 21 9.51 -52.22 -34.00
C ALA A 21 10.79 -51.42 -34.29
N ALA A 22 10.73 -50.43 -35.20
CA ALA A 22 11.84 -49.50 -35.44
C ALA A 22 12.06 -48.53 -34.27
N ALA A 23 10.99 -48.12 -33.56
CA ALA A 23 11.09 -47.32 -32.35
C ALA A 23 11.62 -48.12 -31.13
N LEU A 24 11.39 -49.44 -31.09
CA LEU A 24 11.92 -50.34 -30.05
C LEU A 24 13.36 -50.81 -30.31
N CYS A 25 13.91 -50.61 -31.51
CA CYS A 25 15.31 -50.93 -31.83
C CYS A 25 16.24 -49.71 -31.87
N LEU A 26 15.74 -48.52 -31.49
CA LEU A 26 16.49 -47.26 -31.42
C LEU A 26 16.71 -46.77 -29.98
N THR A 27 16.60 -47.65 -28.98
CA THR A 27 17.32 -47.47 -27.72
C THR A 27 18.81 -47.74 -27.99
N ALA A 28 19.45 -46.77 -28.64
CA ALA A 28 20.89 -46.66 -28.58
C ALA A 28 21.25 -46.57 -27.09
N VAL A 29 21.87 -47.63 -26.58
CA VAL A 29 22.72 -47.52 -25.40
C VAL A 29 23.80 -46.53 -25.80
N ALA A 30 23.57 -45.25 -25.50
CA ALA A 30 24.66 -44.31 -25.45
C ALA A 30 25.67 -44.89 -24.45
N PRO A 31 26.97 -44.94 -24.77
CA PRO A 31 27.95 -45.28 -23.76
C PRO A 31 27.74 -44.29 -22.61
N ALA A 32 27.37 -44.79 -21.43
CA ALA A 32 27.48 -43.99 -20.23
C ALA A 32 28.96 -43.58 -20.16
N THR A 33 29.23 -42.28 -20.23
CA THR A 33 30.51 -41.76 -19.78
C THR A 33 30.69 -42.30 -18.37
N ALA A 34 31.76 -43.05 -18.13
CA ALA A 34 32.09 -43.49 -16.79
C ALA A 34 32.30 -42.22 -15.96
N GLU A 35 31.37 -41.92 -15.06
CA GLU A 35 31.50 -40.80 -14.14
C GLU A 35 32.37 -41.28 -12.99
N ALA A 36 33.38 -40.51 -12.60
CA ALA A 36 34.22 -40.87 -11.47
C ALA A 36 33.42 -40.89 -10.15
N VAL A 37 32.36 -40.08 -10.09
CA VAL A 37 31.52 -39.89 -8.91
C VAL A 37 30.07 -39.64 -9.35
N THR A 38 29.14 -40.43 -8.80
CA THR A 38 27.70 -40.21 -8.97
C THR A 38 27.17 -39.22 -7.92
N VAL A 39 26.61 -38.09 -8.36
CA VAL A 39 26.00 -37.09 -7.46
C VAL A 39 24.63 -37.56 -6.96
N ASN A 40 24.51 -37.83 -5.67
CA ASN A 40 23.30 -38.37 -5.05
C ASN A 40 22.29 -37.28 -4.65
N LYS A 41 22.80 -36.18 -4.08
CA LYS A 41 21.95 -35.16 -3.47
C LYS A 41 22.65 -33.81 -3.40
N ALA A 42 21.92 -32.74 -3.70
CA ALA A 42 22.30 -31.39 -3.34
C ALA A 42 21.09 -30.68 -2.74
N THR A 43 21.26 -30.13 -1.54
CA THR A 43 20.19 -29.41 -0.83
C THR A 43 20.76 -28.21 -0.12
N ALA A 44 19.93 -27.19 0.08
CA ALA A 44 20.32 -25.98 0.79
C ALA A 44 19.44 -25.77 2.02
N LYS A 45 20.01 -25.13 3.05
CA LYS A 45 19.27 -24.75 4.24
C LYS A 45 18.37 -23.54 3.95
N PRO A 46 17.07 -23.56 4.30
CA PRO A 46 16.22 -22.39 4.17
C PRO A 46 16.78 -21.18 4.92
N ASN A 47 16.72 -20.02 4.29
CA ASN A 47 17.10 -18.71 4.85
C ASN A 47 16.00 -17.65 4.63
N GLU A 48 14.79 -18.10 4.25
CA GLU A 48 13.58 -17.29 4.24
C GLU A 48 12.98 -17.18 5.64
N ASP A 49 12.70 -15.96 6.11
CA ASP A 49 12.07 -15.72 7.41
C ASP A 49 10.64 -16.29 7.47
N GLY A 50 10.42 -17.29 8.33
CA GLY A 50 9.10 -17.92 8.53
C GLY A 50 8.66 -18.85 7.40
N GLY A 51 9.54 -19.11 6.42
CA GLY A 51 9.28 -19.99 5.28
C GLY A 51 10.26 -21.17 5.20
N SER A 52 10.22 -21.89 4.08
CA SER A 52 11.12 -23.00 3.77
C SER A 52 11.93 -22.78 2.50
N GLY A 53 11.88 -21.57 1.93
CA GLY A 53 12.61 -21.19 0.73
C GLY A 53 14.08 -20.86 1.00
N VAL A 54 14.86 -20.88 -0.08
CA VAL A 54 16.27 -20.45 -0.13
C VAL A 54 16.33 -19.22 -1.01
N ILE A 55 16.73 -18.08 -0.46
CA ILE A 55 16.85 -16.80 -1.15
C ILE A 55 18.30 -16.64 -1.60
N GLY A 56 18.49 -16.28 -2.87
CA GLY A 56 19.79 -15.98 -3.47
C GLY A 56 20.47 -14.78 -2.84
N GLY A 57 21.79 -14.68 -2.94
CA GLY A 57 22.59 -13.56 -2.41
C GLY A 57 22.60 -13.43 -0.88
N ILE A 58 21.98 -14.35 -0.15
CA ILE A 58 21.97 -14.43 1.32
C ILE A 58 22.75 -15.67 1.75
N ASP A 59 23.51 -15.55 2.84
CA ASP A 59 24.28 -16.67 3.38
C ASP A 59 23.37 -17.86 3.70
N THR A 60 23.79 -19.04 3.25
CA THR A 60 23.10 -20.31 3.49
C THR A 60 24.12 -21.44 3.69
N ARG A 61 23.61 -22.66 3.86
CA ARG A 61 24.40 -23.88 3.90
C ARG A 61 24.00 -24.82 2.76
N LEU A 62 24.97 -25.20 1.94
CA LEU A 62 24.85 -26.27 0.97
C LEU A 62 25.21 -27.62 1.64
N THR A 63 24.45 -28.66 1.33
CA THR A 63 24.77 -30.05 1.63
C THR A 63 24.75 -30.82 0.32
N TRP A 64 25.93 -31.28 -0.09
CA TRP A 64 26.17 -32.03 -1.31
C TRP A 64 26.65 -33.43 -0.96
N GLU A 65 26.08 -34.45 -1.59
CA GLU A 65 26.39 -35.86 -1.35
C GLU A 65 26.61 -36.56 -2.69
N ALA A 66 27.66 -37.36 -2.76
CA ALA A 66 28.02 -38.12 -3.95
C ALA A 66 28.71 -39.44 -3.56
N THR A 67 28.63 -40.44 -4.41
CA THR A 67 29.26 -41.76 -4.23
C THR A 67 30.34 -41.95 -5.27
N VAL A 68 31.52 -42.40 -4.86
CA VAL A 68 32.60 -42.74 -5.79
C VAL A 68 32.24 -44.03 -6.53
N ASP A 69 32.36 -44.03 -7.86
CA ASP A 69 31.96 -45.16 -8.70
C ASP A 69 32.90 -46.38 -8.52
N GLU A 70 32.42 -47.57 -8.90
CA GLU A 70 33.18 -48.80 -8.72
C GLU A 70 34.46 -48.80 -9.55
N GLY A 71 35.60 -49.00 -8.88
CA GLY A 71 36.92 -49.07 -9.53
C GLY A 71 37.70 -47.75 -9.56
N GLU A 72 37.10 -46.65 -9.09
CA GLU A 72 37.72 -45.32 -9.07
C GLU A 72 38.20 -44.94 -7.66
N SER A 73 39.15 -43.99 -7.59
CA SER A 73 39.55 -43.32 -6.34
C SER A 73 39.75 -41.83 -6.56
N VAL A 74 39.16 -41.00 -5.70
CA VAL A 74 39.10 -39.55 -5.91
C VAL A 74 40.05 -38.84 -4.95
N ASP A 75 40.97 -38.05 -5.52
CA ASP A 75 41.97 -37.26 -4.80
C ASP A 75 41.44 -35.89 -4.38
N ALA A 76 40.60 -35.29 -5.23
CA ALA A 76 40.01 -33.97 -4.96
C ALA A 76 38.64 -33.83 -5.64
N VAL A 77 37.80 -32.96 -5.08
CA VAL A 77 36.52 -32.55 -5.69
C VAL A 77 36.43 -31.04 -5.73
N THR A 78 36.17 -30.48 -6.90
CA THR A 78 35.87 -29.07 -7.08
C THR A 78 34.38 -28.89 -7.31
N LEU A 79 33.72 -28.13 -6.44
CA LEU A 79 32.32 -27.71 -6.61
C LEU A 79 32.30 -26.30 -7.17
N THR A 80 31.46 -26.06 -8.17
CA THR A 80 31.31 -24.76 -8.84
C THR A 80 29.84 -24.34 -8.84
N LEU A 81 29.60 -23.10 -8.43
CA LEU A 81 28.30 -22.45 -8.52
C LEU A 81 28.16 -21.69 -9.86
N PRO A 82 26.92 -21.45 -10.34
CA PRO A 82 26.69 -20.57 -11.49
C PRO A 82 27.19 -19.15 -11.26
N GLN A 83 27.27 -18.35 -12.33
CA GLN A 83 27.69 -16.94 -12.26
C GLN A 83 26.96 -16.18 -11.14
N ASP A 84 27.70 -15.33 -10.43
CA ASP A 84 27.28 -14.55 -9.26
C ASP A 84 26.96 -15.34 -7.97
N GLY A 85 27.16 -16.66 -7.95
CA GLY A 85 27.31 -17.43 -6.72
C GLY A 85 28.67 -17.16 -6.04
N SER A 86 28.79 -17.47 -4.75
CA SER A 86 30.07 -17.32 -4.05
C SER A 86 30.21 -18.31 -2.88
N PHE A 87 31.41 -18.85 -2.76
CA PHE A 87 31.91 -19.61 -1.61
C PHE A 87 32.81 -18.74 -0.70
N ASP A 88 32.96 -17.44 -0.96
CA ASP A 88 33.84 -16.56 -0.19
C ASP A 88 33.41 -16.47 1.27
N GLY A 89 34.38 -16.64 2.19
CA GLY A 89 34.09 -16.68 3.64
C GLY A 89 33.35 -17.93 4.11
N SER A 90 33.14 -18.91 3.22
CA SER A 90 32.52 -20.18 3.58
C SER A 90 33.43 -21.06 4.43
N THR A 91 32.82 -21.97 5.17
CA THR A 91 33.52 -23.04 5.89
C THR A 91 32.96 -24.38 5.45
N SER A 92 33.83 -25.35 5.20
CA SER A 92 33.44 -26.67 4.72
C SER A 92 33.65 -27.74 5.80
N ARG A 93 32.80 -28.76 5.75
CA ARG A 93 32.93 -29.98 6.54
C ARG A 93 32.73 -31.17 5.61
N VAL A 94 33.75 -32.00 5.53
CA VAL A 94 33.71 -33.24 4.76
C VAL A 94 33.45 -34.43 5.70
N THR A 95 32.61 -35.35 5.27
CA THR A 95 32.37 -36.63 5.94
C THR A 95 32.36 -37.73 4.89
N VAL A 96 33.27 -38.69 5.03
CA VAL A 96 33.34 -39.87 4.16
C VAL A 96 32.79 -41.07 4.91
N LEU A 97 31.89 -41.82 4.28
CA LEU A 97 31.30 -43.03 4.85
C LEU A 97 31.60 -44.24 3.98
N GLU A 98 32.17 -45.28 4.58
CA GLU A 98 32.25 -46.63 3.99
C GLU A 98 31.03 -47.41 4.49
N GLY A 99 30.00 -47.51 3.64
CA GLY A 99 28.68 -48.02 4.04
C GLY A 99 28.05 -47.20 5.15
N LEU A 100 28.03 -47.72 6.38
CA LEU A 100 27.47 -47.03 7.57
C LEU A 100 28.55 -46.49 8.53
N LYS A 101 29.83 -46.74 8.24
CA LYS A 101 30.94 -46.34 9.12
C LYS A 101 31.62 -45.09 8.59
N ARG A 102 31.89 -44.14 9.48
CA ARG A 102 32.64 -42.93 9.13
C ARG A 102 34.13 -43.24 9.02
N LYS A 103 34.74 -42.82 7.90
CA LYS A 103 36.17 -42.81 7.68
C LYS A 103 36.72 -41.41 8.05
N ASP A 104 37.87 -41.36 8.70
CA ASP A 104 38.52 -40.11 9.08
C ASP A 104 39.42 -39.64 7.93
N VAL A 105 38.81 -39.00 6.94
CA VAL A 105 39.52 -38.39 5.80
C VAL A 105 39.51 -36.88 6.02
N GLN A 106 40.69 -36.27 6.08
CA GLN A 106 40.83 -34.82 6.16
C GLN A 106 40.78 -34.23 4.75
N ALA A 107 40.23 -33.02 4.63
CA ALA A 107 40.18 -32.29 3.36
C ALA A 107 40.66 -30.86 3.58
N ASP A 108 41.58 -30.38 2.73
CA ASP A 108 41.96 -28.97 2.64
C ASP A 108 41.02 -28.27 1.67
N ALA A 109 40.43 -27.16 2.08
CA ALA A 109 39.42 -26.46 1.32
C ALA A 109 39.96 -25.14 0.77
N LYS A 110 39.97 -24.99 -0.55
CA LYS A 110 40.41 -23.78 -1.25
C LYS A 110 39.23 -23.16 -1.97
N VAL A 111 38.96 -21.90 -1.65
CA VAL A 111 37.89 -21.10 -2.25
C VAL A 111 38.48 -20.15 -3.29
N ASP A 112 37.89 -20.14 -4.47
CA ASP A 112 38.15 -19.16 -5.53
C ASP A 112 36.81 -18.65 -6.10
N GLY A 113 36.21 -17.66 -5.42
CA GLY A 113 34.94 -17.04 -5.81
C GLY A 113 33.80 -18.06 -5.90
N THR A 114 33.48 -18.49 -7.12
CA THR A 114 32.40 -19.44 -7.43
C THR A 114 32.80 -20.90 -7.26
N SER A 115 34.09 -21.20 -7.08
CA SER A 115 34.62 -22.57 -6.99
C SER A 115 35.17 -22.88 -5.60
N LEU A 116 34.92 -24.09 -5.14
CA LEU A 116 35.42 -24.67 -3.89
C LEU A 116 36.10 -26.00 -4.21
N THR A 117 37.42 -26.04 -4.12
CA THR A 117 38.21 -27.27 -4.28
C THR A 117 38.48 -27.89 -2.90
N LEU A 118 38.21 -29.19 -2.79
CA LEU A 118 38.44 -30.00 -1.60
C LEU A 118 39.50 -31.04 -1.92
N ASP A 119 40.73 -30.82 -1.45
CA ASP A 119 41.86 -31.73 -1.61
C ASP A 119 41.87 -32.73 -0.45
N PHE A 120 41.72 -34.04 -0.72
CA PHE A 120 41.68 -35.05 0.33
C PHE A 120 43.09 -35.50 0.74
N SER A 121 43.30 -35.72 2.05
CA SER A 121 44.58 -36.20 2.59
C SER A 121 44.89 -37.65 2.19
N GLU A 122 43.85 -38.43 1.96
CA GLU A 122 43.90 -39.80 1.44
C GLU A 122 42.80 -39.95 0.37
N PRO A 123 43.06 -40.66 -0.74
CA PRO A 123 42.06 -40.85 -1.79
C PRO A 123 40.78 -41.51 -1.24
N VAL A 124 39.62 -40.98 -1.66
CA VAL A 124 38.31 -41.53 -1.32
C VAL A 124 38.03 -42.71 -2.25
N GLY A 125 37.74 -43.88 -1.69
CA GLY A 125 37.70 -45.14 -2.44
C GLY A 125 36.34 -45.43 -3.06
N ALA A 126 36.34 -46.31 -4.07
CA ALA A 126 35.14 -46.84 -4.71
C ALA A 126 34.05 -47.28 -3.69
N GLY A 127 32.82 -46.82 -3.92
CA GLY A 127 31.66 -47.11 -3.09
C GLY A 127 31.53 -46.26 -1.82
N ASP A 128 32.52 -45.44 -1.47
CA ASP A 128 32.42 -44.52 -0.34
C ASP A 128 31.43 -43.38 -0.65
N LEU A 129 30.62 -43.00 0.33
CA LEU A 129 29.75 -41.83 0.27
C LEU A 129 30.50 -40.60 0.79
N LEU A 130 30.71 -39.64 -0.09
CA LEU A 130 31.23 -38.32 0.22
C LEU A 130 30.07 -37.37 0.54
N ARG A 131 30.06 -36.81 1.75
CA ARG A 131 29.15 -35.73 2.14
C ARG A 131 29.95 -34.47 2.43
N VAL A 132 29.62 -33.40 1.72
CA VAL A 132 30.20 -32.07 1.88
C VAL A 132 29.12 -31.12 2.39
N GLU A 133 29.36 -30.52 3.54
CA GLU A 133 28.55 -29.40 4.04
C GLU A 133 29.34 -28.11 3.93
N VAL A 134 28.82 -27.11 3.20
CA VAL A 134 29.45 -25.80 3.03
C VAL A 134 28.56 -24.74 3.67
N THR A 135 29.01 -24.12 4.75
CA THR A 135 28.31 -23.05 5.48
C THR A 135 28.80 -21.66 5.09
N ASN A 136 27.94 -20.65 5.17
CA ASN A 136 28.24 -19.25 4.81
C ASN A 136 28.61 -19.08 3.32
N MET A 137 27.91 -19.80 2.45
CA MET A 137 28.00 -19.61 1.00
C MET A 137 26.75 -18.88 0.49
N ARG A 138 26.82 -18.24 -0.69
CA ARG A 138 25.70 -17.51 -1.31
C ARG A 138 25.37 -18.05 -2.70
N PHE A 139 24.10 -18.35 -2.94
CA PHE A 139 23.61 -18.63 -4.30
C PHE A 139 23.50 -17.34 -5.11
N PRO A 140 23.41 -17.42 -6.46
CA PRO A 140 23.18 -16.26 -7.30
C PRO A 140 21.94 -15.44 -6.87
N PRO A 141 22.01 -14.11 -6.83
CA PRO A 141 20.92 -13.27 -6.35
C PRO A 141 19.70 -13.27 -7.28
N GLU A 142 19.85 -13.58 -8.57
CA GLU A 142 18.72 -13.66 -9.51
C GLU A 142 17.77 -14.84 -9.22
N GLY A 143 18.22 -15.83 -8.43
CA GLY A 143 17.45 -17.05 -8.15
C GLY A 143 17.32 -17.98 -9.35
N GLY A 144 16.30 -18.84 -9.34
CA GLY A 144 16.05 -19.89 -10.31
C GLY A 144 16.43 -21.29 -9.82
N ASP A 145 16.37 -22.26 -10.73
CA ASP A 145 16.81 -23.63 -10.46
C ASP A 145 18.33 -23.70 -10.57
N VAL A 146 19.01 -23.71 -9.42
CA VAL A 146 20.47 -23.71 -9.35
C VAL A 146 20.98 -25.13 -9.19
N GLN A 147 21.88 -25.54 -10.09
CA GLN A 147 22.62 -26.80 -9.98
C GLN A 147 24.06 -26.49 -9.57
N VAL A 148 24.62 -27.36 -8.72
CA VAL A 148 26.05 -27.35 -8.40
C VAL A 148 26.73 -28.25 -9.43
N THR A 149 27.67 -27.69 -10.19
CA THR A 149 28.50 -28.43 -11.14
C THR A 149 29.89 -28.62 -10.53
N GLY A 150 30.80 -29.29 -11.22
CA GLY A 150 32.14 -29.47 -10.69
C GLY A 150 32.99 -30.44 -11.47
N THR A 151 34.16 -30.71 -10.94
CA THR A 151 35.11 -31.72 -11.43
C THR A 151 35.59 -32.58 -10.26
N ALA A 152 35.94 -33.83 -10.54
CA ALA A 152 36.66 -34.71 -9.62
C ALA A 152 38.03 -35.04 -10.19
N THR A 153 39.05 -35.04 -9.35
CA THR A 153 40.41 -35.44 -9.73
C THR A 153 40.62 -36.90 -9.37
N VAL A 154 40.92 -37.72 -10.37
CA VAL A 154 41.22 -39.16 -10.24
C VAL A 154 42.58 -39.41 -10.88
N ASP A 155 43.52 -39.99 -10.13
CA ASP A 155 44.88 -40.28 -10.59
C ASP A 155 45.58 -39.05 -11.23
N GLY A 156 45.27 -37.86 -10.71
CA GLY A 156 45.78 -36.58 -11.21
C GLY A 156 45.14 -36.07 -12.51
N GLN A 157 44.08 -36.70 -13.02
CA GLN A 157 43.27 -36.20 -14.14
C GLN A 157 41.92 -35.67 -13.66
N GLU A 158 41.51 -34.48 -14.15
CA GLU A 158 40.19 -33.92 -13.86
C GLU A 158 39.12 -34.52 -14.77
N THR A 159 38.01 -34.94 -14.17
CA THR A 159 36.83 -35.49 -14.83
C THR A 159 35.60 -34.66 -14.43
N ASP A 160 34.78 -34.28 -15.41
CA ASP A 160 33.55 -33.51 -15.15
C ASP A 160 32.55 -34.33 -14.33
N LEU A 161 31.93 -33.67 -13.35
CA LEU A 161 30.83 -34.22 -12.57
C LEU A 161 29.48 -33.93 -13.24
N ALA A 162 28.55 -34.87 -13.14
CA ALA A 162 27.16 -34.60 -13.48
C ALA A 162 26.64 -33.42 -12.64
N PRO A 163 25.85 -32.50 -13.25
CA PRO A 163 25.20 -31.44 -12.50
C PRO A 163 24.31 -32.02 -11.39
N SER A 164 24.38 -31.42 -10.20
CA SER A 164 23.55 -31.86 -9.09
C SER A 164 22.04 -31.73 -9.40
N PRO A 165 21.16 -32.42 -8.65
CA PRO A 165 19.75 -32.07 -8.64
C PRO A 165 19.56 -30.57 -8.40
N ALA A 166 18.58 -29.97 -9.10
CA ALA A 166 18.31 -28.54 -9.01
C ALA A 166 17.81 -28.16 -7.62
N ILE A 167 18.36 -27.06 -7.10
CA ILE A 167 17.94 -26.40 -5.87
C ILE A 167 17.14 -25.16 -6.28
N ALA A 168 15.87 -25.10 -5.90
CA ALA A 168 15.02 -23.94 -6.17
C ALA A 168 15.46 -22.76 -5.28
N VAL A 169 15.99 -21.71 -5.92
CA VAL A 169 16.42 -20.47 -5.26
C VAL A 169 15.48 -19.33 -5.64
N ILE A 170 15.02 -18.58 -4.64
CA ILE A 170 14.17 -17.41 -4.79
C ILE A 170 15.06 -16.20 -5.09
N ALA A 171 14.66 -15.39 -6.05
CA ALA A 171 15.35 -14.16 -6.40
C ALA A 171 15.40 -13.19 -5.20
N ASN A 172 16.57 -12.59 -4.96
CA ASN A 172 16.73 -11.51 -4.00
C ASN A 172 16.17 -10.22 -4.60
N THR A 173 14.97 -9.84 -4.17
CA THR A 173 14.36 -8.60 -4.66
C THR A 173 15.21 -7.38 -4.28
N PRO A 174 15.22 -6.29 -5.07
CA PRO A 174 15.94 -5.06 -4.71
C PRO A 174 15.56 -4.52 -3.32
N LEU A 175 14.30 -4.73 -2.92
CA LEU A 175 13.80 -4.40 -1.59
C LEU A 175 14.47 -5.24 -0.50
N GLN A 176 14.59 -6.55 -0.72
CA GLN A 176 15.25 -7.45 0.22
C GLN A 176 16.77 -7.17 0.28
N ALA A 177 17.40 -6.86 -0.84
CA ALA A 177 18.80 -6.42 -0.86
C ALA A 177 19.01 -5.14 -0.02
N LEU A 178 18.09 -4.18 -0.09
CA LEU A 178 18.13 -2.97 0.74
C LEU A 178 17.95 -3.28 2.24
N VAL A 179 17.07 -4.24 2.58
CA VAL A 179 16.89 -4.69 3.97
C VAL A 179 18.16 -5.34 4.51
N ASN A 180 18.75 -6.25 3.74
CA ASN A 180 19.99 -6.92 4.13
C ASN A 180 21.13 -5.89 4.30
N TRP A 181 21.22 -4.92 3.37
CA TRP A 181 22.18 -3.82 3.50
C TRP A 181 21.96 -3.01 4.78
N LEU A 182 20.70 -2.74 5.17
CA LEU A 182 20.37 -2.06 6.43
C LEU A 182 20.79 -2.88 7.64
N ASP A 183 20.64 -4.20 7.62
CA ASP A 183 21.04 -5.09 8.72
C ASP A 183 22.55 -5.04 8.99
N GLU A 184 23.36 -4.85 7.96
CA GLU A 184 24.83 -4.74 8.08
C GLU A 184 25.30 -3.38 8.64
N GLN A 185 24.43 -2.37 8.73
CA GLN A 185 24.84 -1.03 9.11
C GLN A 185 25.00 -0.87 10.64
N PRO A 186 26.15 -0.37 11.14
CA PRO A 186 26.36 -0.15 12.58
C PRO A 186 25.36 0.82 13.22
N TRP A 187 24.94 1.84 12.47
CA TRP A 187 23.96 2.81 12.96
C TRP A 187 22.56 2.20 13.13
N VAL A 188 22.20 1.21 12.31
CA VAL A 188 20.92 0.49 12.42
C VAL A 188 20.93 -0.41 13.65
N ALA A 189 22.04 -1.09 13.92
CA ALA A 189 22.22 -1.85 15.15
C ALA A 189 22.11 -0.93 16.38
N ALA A 190 22.76 0.24 16.36
CA ALA A 190 22.65 1.23 17.43
C ALA A 190 21.22 1.76 17.59
N TRP A 191 20.52 2.04 16.48
CA TRP A 191 19.13 2.47 16.48
C TRP A 191 18.19 1.43 17.11
N ASN A 192 18.31 0.17 16.67
CA ASN A 192 17.48 -0.94 17.13
C ASN A 192 17.77 -1.35 18.58
N SER A 193 18.94 -0.99 19.13
CA SER A 193 19.26 -1.21 20.54
C SER A 193 18.36 -0.41 21.49
N ASN A 194 17.80 0.71 21.04
CA ASN A 194 16.81 1.46 21.80
C ASN A 194 15.45 0.75 21.71
N GLN A 195 14.90 0.33 22.85
CA GLN A 195 13.66 -0.44 22.89
C GLN A 195 12.48 0.26 22.19
N PHE A 196 12.35 1.57 22.33
CA PHE A 196 11.28 2.32 21.69
C PHE A 196 11.48 2.40 20.17
N LEU A 197 12.68 2.77 19.72
CA LEU A 197 12.98 2.87 18.29
C LEU A 197 12.92 1.50 17.60
N GLY A 198 13.43 0.45 18.24
CA GLY A 198 13.34 -0.91 17.74
C GLY A 198 11.91 -1.46 17.68
N MET A 199 10.98 -0.95 18.49
CA MET A 199 9.59 -1.40 18.51
C MET A 199 8.66 -0.61 17.57
N PHE A 200 8.93 0.69 17.35
CA PHE A 200 8.08 1.58 16.56
C PHE A 200 8.69 2.02 15.23
N PHE A 201 10.01 2.10 15.13
CA PHE A 201 10.71 2.72 14.00
C PHE A 201 11.84 1.83 13.47
N LYS A 202 11.66 0.51 13.45
CA LYS A 202 12.70 -0.40 12.98
C LYS A 202 12.94 -0.17 11.47
N PRO A 203 14.11 0.35 11.03
CA PRO A 203 14.31 0.82 9.66
C PRO A 203 14.01 -0.25 8.60
N GLN A 204 14.45 -1.49 8.83
CA GLN A 204 14.22 -2.64 7.96
C GLN A 204 12.72 -2.90 7.75
N LEU A 205 11.96 -2.87 8.86
CA LEU A 205 10.52 -3.10 8.81
C LEU A 205 9.78 -1.91 8.22
N LEU A 206 10.28 -0.67 8.35
CA LEU A 206 9.67 0.48 7.69
C LEU A 206 9.69 0.32 6.18
N VAL A 207 10.83 -0.06 5.59
CA VAL A 207 10.97 -0.19 4.13
C VAL A 207 10.08 -1.32 3.60
N THR A 208 10.13 -2.50 4.23
CA THR A 208 9.30 -3.65 3.83
C THR A 208 7.81 -3.40 4.04
N SER A 209 7.43 -2.77 5.16
CA SER A 209 6.05 -2.38 5.43
C SER A 209 5.56 -1.39 4.39
N PHE A 210 6.34 -0.37 4.04
CA PHE A 210 5.89 0.63 3.07
C PHE A 210 5.50 -0.03 1.74
N ALA A 211 6.35 -0.91 1.20
CA ALA A 211 6.03 -1.66 -0.02
C ALA A 211 4.80 -2.57 0.15
N SER A 212 4.74 -3.32 1.26
CA SER A 212 3.69 -4.32 1.50
C SER A 212 2.31 -3.72 1.79
N LEU A 213 2.26 -2.50 2.33
CA LEU A 213 1.02 -1.81 2.68
C LEU A 213 0.37 -1.07 1.49
N PHE A 214 1.13 -0.84 0.41
CA PHE A 214 0.68 -0.10 -0.76
C PHE A 214 -0.65 -0.61 -1.36
N PRO A 215 -0.88 -1.93 -1.52
CA PRO A 215 -2.16 -2.44 -2.01
C PRO A 215 -3.33 -2.11 -1.08
N GLY A 216 -3.15 -2.24 0.23
CA GLY A 216 -4.18 -1.89 1.22
C GLY A 216 -4.52 -0.41 1.21
N TRP A 217 -3.51 0.45 1.01
CA TRP A 217 -3.73 1.90 0.83
C TRP A 217 -4.57 2.22 -0.42
N LEU A 218 -4.34 1.52 -1.54
CA LEU A 218 -5.19 1.67 -2.74
C LEU A 218 -6.64 1.25 -2.48
N VAL A 219 -6.87 0.21 -1.68
CA VAL A 219 -8.22 -0.20 -1.27
C VAL A 219 -8.92 0.89 -0.46
N CYS A 220 -8.25 1.52 0.52
CA CYS A 220 -8.81 2.66 1.27
C CYS A 220 -9.25 3.78 0.32
N LEU A 221 -8.39 4.14 -0.63
CA LEU A 221 -8.66 5.19 -1.62
C LEU A 221 -9.83 4.81 -2.52
N ALA A 222 -9.87 3.57 -3.01
CA ALA A 222 -10.96 3.08 -3.84
C ALA A 222 -12.30 3.14 -3.10
N ILE A 223 -12.35 2.67 -1.85
CA ILE A 223 -13.57 2.70 -1.04
C ILE A 223 -14.09 4.13 -0.88
N VAL A 224 -13.24 5.07 -0.47
CA VAL A 224 -13.69 6.45 -0.22
C VAL A 224 -14.05 7.19 -1.52
N VAL A 225 -13.27 7.01 -2.59
CA VAL A 225 -13.52 7.67 -3.88
C VAL A 225 -14.80 7.16 -4.53
N VAL A 226 -15.13 5.88 -4.36
CA VAL A 226 -16.39 5.31 -4.87
C VAL A 226 -17.57 5.66 -3.96
N ALA A 227 -17.40 5.67 -2.63
CA ALA A 227 -18.48 5.98 -1.69
C ALA A 227 -18.97 7.43 -1.80
N TYR A 228 -18.07 8.39 -2.00
CA TYR A 228 -18.42 9.82 -1.94
C TYR A 228 -19.38 10.32 -3.02
N PRO A 229 -19.28 9.91 -4.29
CA PRO A 229 -20.30 10.21 -5.29
C PRO A 229 -21.70 9.79 -4.84
N PHE A 230 -21.86 8.58 -4.28
CA PHE A 230 -23.14 8.14 -3.73
C PHE A 230 -23.54 8.92 -2.48
N ALA A 231 -22.58 9.22 -1.59
CA ALA A 231 -22.83 10.02 -0.40
C ALA A 231 -23.33 11.43 -0.75
N ILE A 232 -22.76 12.07 -1.77
CA ILE A 232 -23.17 13.41 -2.25
C ILE A 232 -24.58 13.35 -2.83
N LEU A 233 -24.89 12.36 -3.67
CA LEU A 233 -26.22 12.19 -4.25
C LEU A 233 -27.29 11.94 -3.18
N LEU A 234 -27.03 11.01 -2.26
CA LEU A 234 -27.93 10.71 -1.15
C LEU A 234 -28.04 11.89 -0.18
N GLY A 235 -26.94 12.56 0.14
CA GLY A 235 -26.93 13.71 1.02
C GLY A 235 -27.74 14.87 0.46
N LEU A 236 -27.60 15.17 -0.84
CA LEU A 236 -28.39 16.20 -1.50
C LEU A 236 -29.89 15.86 -1.53
N LEU A 237 -30.22 14.59 -1.80
CA LEU A 237 -31.58 14.08 -1.74
C LEU A 237 -32.20 14.29 -0.34
N PHE A 238 -31.51 13.84 0.72
CA PHE A 238 -31.99 13.97 2.09
C PHE A 238 -32.03 15.42 2.57
N ALA A 239 -31.13 16.29 2.10
CA ALA A 239 -31.20 17.73 2.34
C ALA A 239 -32.50 18.33 1.79
N PHE A 240 -32.85 18.03 0.54
CA PHE A 240 -34.11 18.48 -0.06
C PHE A 240 -35.35 17.90 0.63
N MET A 241 -35.33 16.60 0.96
CA MET A 241 -36.43 15.98 1.71
C MET A 241 -36.64 16.63 3.08
N LYS A 242 -35.55 16.99 3.79
CA LYS A 242 -35.62 17.67 5.08
C LYS A 242 -36.19 19.09 4.95
N MET A 243 -35.92 19.80 3.86
CA MET A 243 -36.49 21.13 3.59
C MET A 243 -37.93 21.09 3.04
N ALA A 244 -38.41 19.92 2.58
CA ALA A 244 -39.73 19.78 1.97
C ALA A 244 -40.86 20.25 2.89
N LYS A 245 -41.92 20.84 2.30
CA LYS A 245 -43.11 21.29 3.04
C LYS A 245 -43.94 20.12 3.60
N HIS A 246 -43.86 18.95 2.96
CA HIS A 246 -44.63 17.76 3.34
C HIS A 246 -44.07 17.13 4.63
N ARG A 247 -44.90 17.04 5.67
CA ARG A 247 -44.49 16.62 7.02
C ARG A 247 -43.89 15.22 7.06
N VAL A 248 -44.44 14.26 6.31
CA VAL A 248 -43.94 12.87 6.30
C VAL A 248 -42.57 12.76 5.64
N VAL A 249 -42.36 13.45 4.52
CA VAL A 249 -41.08 13.42 3.79
C VAL A 249 -39.97 14.02 4.66
N ARG A 250 -40.29 15.14 5.33
CA ARG A 250 -39.42 15.76 6.31
C ARG A 250 -39.13 14.85 7.49
N ALA A 251 -40.14 14.17 8.04
CA ALA A 251 -39.97 13.26 9.17
C ALA A 251 -39.05 12.08 8.85
N VAL A 252 -39.19 11.48 7.66
CA VAL A 252 -38.30 10.40 7.19
C VAL A 252 -36.85 10.89 7.11
N ALA A 253 -36.61 12.05 6.47
CA ALA A 253 -35.26 12.59 6.34
C ALA A 253 -34.64 12.96 7.70
N VAL A 254 -35.41 13.59 8.60
CA VAL A 254 -34.95 13.92 9.95
C VAL A 254 -34.59 12.66 10.73
N THR A 255 -35.40 11.60 10.62
CA THR A 255 -35.15 10.32 11.31
C THR A 255 -33.87 9.67 10.78
N TYR A 256 -33.73 9.55 9.46
CA TYR A 256 -32.53 9.01 8.80
C TYR A 256 -31.26 9.75 9.26
N ILE A 257 -31.26 11.08 9.17
CA ILE A 257 -30.10 11.91 9.51
C ILE A 257 -29.77 11.78 11.01
N ASN A 258 -30.77 11.85 11.88
CA ASN A 258 -30.56 11.79 13.33
C ASN A 258 -30.04 10.43 13.78
N ILE A 259 -30.53 9.33 13.22
CA ILE A 259 -30.07 7.98 13.56
C ILE A 259 -28.62 7.80 13.13
N LEU A 260 -28.28 8.12 11.88
CA LEU A 260 -26.93 7.86 11.36
C LEU A 260 -25.88 8.79 11.97
N ARG A 261 -26.21 10.04 12.28
CA ARG A 261 -25.29 10.95 12.99
C ARG A 261 -25.26 10.71 14.50
N GLY A 262 -26.32 10.13 15.05
CA GLY A 262 -26.46 9.83 16.47
C GLY A 262 -25.88 8.48 16.88
N THR A 263 -25.44 7.65 15.92
CA THR A 263 -24.86 6.33 16.18
C THR A 263 -23.40 6.26 15.69
N PRO A 264 -22.51 5.53 16.39
CA PRO A 264 -21.13 5.38 15.96
C PRO A 264 -21.04 4.65 14.60
N LEU A 265 -20.19 5.14 13.70
CA LEU A 265 -19.91 4.48 12.41
C LEU A 265 -19.44 3.03 12.60
N PHE A 266 -18.60 2.78 13.61
CA PHE A 266 -18.16 1.43 13.96
C PHE A 266 -19.34 0.46 14.20
N LEU A 267 -20.37 0.92 14.91
CA LEU A 267 -21.57 0.13 15.16
C LEU A 267 -22.38 -0.11 13.87
N GLN A 268 -22.47 0.91 13.00
CA GLN A 268 -23.14 0.77 11.70
C GLN A 268 -22.44 -0.26 10.82
N ILE A 269 -21.10 -0.26 10.80
CA ILE A 269 -20.29 -1.28 10.11
C ILE A 269 -20.62 -2.67 10.67
N TYR A 270 -20.59 -2.85 11.99
CA TYR A 270 -20.87 -4.15 12.61
C TYR A 270 -22.27 -4.68 12.28
N ILE A 271 -23.30 -3.83 12.40
CA ILE A 271 -24.68 -4.22 12.09
C ILE A 271 -24.80 -4.61 10.61
N MET A 272 -24.14 -3.90 9.70
CA MET A 272 -24.24 -4.19 8.27
C MET A 272 -23.47 -5.47 7.89
N PHE A 273 -22.25 -5.65 8.40
CA PHE A 273 -21.40 -6.80 8.08
C PHE A 273 -21.84 -8.10 8.74
N PHE A 274 -22.45 -8.05 9.93
CA PHE A 274 -22.93 -9.26 10.61
C PHE A 274 -24.45 -9.45 10.47
N GLY A 275 -25.23 -8.37 10.43
CA GLY A 275 -26.69 -8.44 10.37
C GLY A 275 -27.25 -8.81 8.99
N LEU A 276 -26.69 -8.29 7.89
CA LEU A 276 -27.18 -8.66 6.54
C LEU A 276 -26.99 -10.16 6.22
N PRO A 277 -25.82 -10.78 6.49
CA PRO A 277 -25.66 -12.21 6.28
C PRO A 277 -26.65 -13.07 7.10
N MET A 278 -27.02 -12.63 8.32
CA MET A 278 -28.00 -13.34 9.14
C MET A 278 -29.40 -13.40 8.52
N ILE A 279 -29.76 -12.45 7.65
CA ILE A 279 -31.01 -12.46 6.89
C ILE A 279 -30.85 -13.02 5.47
N GLY A 280 -29.70 -13.65 5.17
CA GLY A 280 -29.42 -14.33 3.90
C GLY A 280 -28.89 -13.43 2.79
N VAL A 281 -28.54 -12.17 3.08
CA VAL A 281 -28.00 -11.23 2.08
C VAL A 281 -26.49 -11.18 2.21
N ASN A 282 -25.78 -11.77 1.24
CA ASN A 282 -24.32 -11.76 1.19
C ASN A 282 -23.85 -10.79 0.10
N ILE A 283 -23.13 -9.75 0.52
CA ILE A 283 -22.53 -8.75 -0.36
C ILE A 283 -21.02 -8.82 -0.18
N ASP A 284 -20.27 -8.61 -1.25
CA ASP A 284 -18.81 -8.49 -1.17
C ASP A 284 -18.40 -7.44 -0.12
N ASN A 285 -17.37 -7.75 0.67
CA ASN A 285 -16.94 -6.93 1.80
C ASN A 285 -16.52 -5.51 1.38
N ASN A 286 -15.87 -5.36 0.23
CA ASN A 286 -15.44 -4.03 -0.25
C ASN A 286 -16.66 -3.21 -0.70
N VAL A 287 -17.59 -3.85 -1.42
CA VAL A 287 -18.85 -3.21 -1.84
C VAL A 287 -19.69 -2.82 -0.62
N LEU A 288 -19.79 -3.69 0.38
CA LEU A 288 -20.50 -3.39 1.62
C LEU A 288 -19.84 -2.24 2.38
N GLY A 289 -18.50 -2.22 2.43
CA GLY A 289 -17.73 -1.09 2.95
C GLY A 289 -18.09 0.22 2.25
N VAL A 290 -18.12 0.24 0.92
CA VAL A 290 -18.56 1.41 0.13
C VAL A 290 -19.97 1.86 0.50
N ILE A 291 -20.93 0.92 0.61
CA ILE A 291 -22.32 1.23 0.95
C ILE A 291 -22.41 1.87 2.34
N VAL A 292 -21.78 1.26 3.35
CA VAL A 292 -21.82 1.76 4.72
C VAL A 292 -21.20 3.16 4.82
N MET A 293 -20.04 3.35 4.18
CA MET A 293 -19.38 4.65 4.15
C MET A 293 -20.23 5.70 3.43
N ALA A 294 -20.85 5.35 2.30
CA ALA A 294 -21.71 6.27 1.55
C ALA A 294 -22.96 6.68 2.34
N VAL A 295 -23.62 5.70 2.97
CA VAL A 295 -24.81 5.92 3.81
C VAL A 295 -24.47 6.80 5.00
N ASN A 296 -23.38 6.50 5.72
CA ASN A 296 -22.94 7.31 6.85
C ASN A 296 -22.62 8.76 6.44
N SER A 297 -21.70 8.95 5.48
CA SER A 297 -21.32 10.29 5.01
C SER A 297 -22.51 11.06 4.42
N SER A 298 -23.48 10.39 3.78
CA SER A 298 -24.66 11.08 3.24
C SER A 298 -25.47 11.82 4.30
N ALA A 299 -25.53 11.32 5.53
CA ALA A 299 -26.26 11.97 6.62
C ALA A 299 -25.56 13.26 7.07
N TYR A 300 -24.22 13.25 7.13
CA TYR A 300 -23.41 14.45 7.39
C TYR A 300 -23.53 15.45 6.23
N LEU A 301 -23.40 14.98 4.99
CA LEU A 301 -23.53 15.80 3.78
C LEU A 301 -24.92 16.43 3.67
N ALA A 302 -26.00 15.74 4.06
CA ALA A 302 -27.35 16.31 4.07
C ALA A 302 -27.44 17.58 4.94
N GLU A 303 -26.77 17.59 6.08
CA GLU A 303 -26.75 18.75 6.99
C GLU A 303 -25.83 19.84 6.50
N ILE A 304 -24.68 19.47 5.93
CA ILE A 304 -23.76 20.41 5.28
C ILE A 304 -24.47 21.14 4.14
N PHE A 305 -25.18 20.41 3.27
CA PHE A 305 -25.93 21.01 2.16
C PHE A 305 -27.10 21.86 2.65
N ARG A 306 -27.88 21.40 3.62
CA ARG A 306 -28.96 22.20 4.21
C ARG A 306 -28.43 23.50 4.81
N ALA A 307 -27.38 23.42 5.64
CA ALA A 307 -26.76 24.59 6.25
C ALA A 307 -26.17 25.55 5.19
N GLY A 308 -25.59 24.99 4.13
CA GLY A 308 -25.12 25.75 2.98
C GLY A 308 -26.23 26.53 2.28
N ILE A 309 -27.37 25.90 2.04
CA ILE A 309 -28.54 26.53 1.40
C ILE A 309 -29.12 27.63 2.28
N GLU A 310 -29.25 27.37 3.59
CA GLU A 310 -29.74 28.33 4.57
C GLU A 310 -28.78 29.51 4.80
N SER A 311 -27.49 29.35 4.53
CA SER A 311 -26.51 30.43 4.65
C SER A 311 -26.71 31.55 3.63
N ILE A 312 -27.44 31.30 2.54
CA ILE A 312 -27.62 32.26 1.46
C ILE A 312 -28.54 33.40 1.91
N PRO A 313 -28.13 34.69 1.78
CA PRO A 313 -28.94 35.82 2.23
C PRO A 313 -30.32 35.85 1.57
N LYS A 314 -31.36 36.15 2.36
CA LYS A 314 -32.76 36.24 1.88
C LYS A 314 -32.93 37.18 0.68
N GLY A 315 -32.16 38.26 0.61
CA GLY A 315 -32.19 39.19 -0.52
C GLY A 315 -31.86 38.55 -1.88
N GLN A 316 -31.11 37.45 -1.92
CA GLN A 316 -30.88 36.69 -3.17
C GLN A 316 -32.16 35.98 -3.65
N TYR A 317 -32.97 35.49 -2.72
CA TYR A 317 -34.26 34.89 -3.03
C TYR A 317 -35.26 35.96 -3.49
N GLU A 318 -35.33 37.08 -2.78
CA GLU A 318 -36.20 38.22 -3.10
C GLU A 318 -35.85 38.86 -4.46
N ALA A 319 -34.55 38.98 -4.78
CA ALA A 319 -34.09 39.49 -6.06
C ALA A 319 -34.46 38.56 -7.22
N ALA A 320 -34.28 37.24 -7.06
CA ALA A 320 -34.67 36.25 -8.07
C ALA A 320 -36.19 36.24 -8.30
N GLU A 321 -36.97 36.35 -7.23
CA GLU A 321 -38.44 36.46 -7.29
C GLU A 321 -38.88 37.77 -7.98
N SER A 322 -38.18 38.90 -7.72
CA SER A 322 -38.42 40.18 -8.39
C SER A 322 -38.14 40.14 -9.89
N LEU A 323 -37.26 39.23 -10.32
CA LEU A 323 -36.97 38.96 -11.75
C LEU A 323 -37.92 37.92 -12.36
N GLY A 324 -38.96 37.49 -11.64
CA GLY A 324 -39.96 36.54 -12.11
C GLY A 324 -39.52 35.08 -12.12
N MET A 325 -38.42 34.73 -11.44
CA MET A 325 -37.94 33.35 -11.37
C MET A 325 -38.84 32.50 -10.45
N ASN A 326 -39.22 31.31 -10.91
CA ASN A 326 -39.91 30.35 -10.05
C ASN A 326 -38.94 29.65 -9.07
N ALA A 327 -39.47 29.00 -8.03
CA ALA A 327 -38.65 28.38 -6.97
C ALA A 327 -37.58 27.39 -7.48
N ARG A 328 -37.87 26.66 -8.57
CA ARG A 328 -36.91 25.72 -9.18
C ARG A 328 -35.79 26.47 -9.90
N GLN A 329 -36.13 27.50 -10.67
CA GLN A 329 -35.16 28.38 -11.33
C GLN A 329 -34.28 29.08 -10.30
N THR A 330 -34.88 29.68 -9.26
CA THR A 330 -34.15 30.32 -8.17
C THR A 330 -33.19 29.33 -7.51
N MET A 331 -33.66 28.13 -7.17
CA MET A 331 -32.83 27.10 -6.54
C MET A 331 -31.65 26.66 -7.44
N VAL A 332 -31.92 26.26 -8.67
CA VAL A 332 -30.90 25.66 -9.56
C VAL A 332 -29.92 26.70 -10.12
N SER A 333 -30.42 27.87 -10.49
CA SER A 333 -29.63 28.88 -11.21
C SER A 333 -28.94 29.89 -10.30
N VAL A 334 -29.48 30.15 -9.09
CA VAL A 334 -28.96 31.19 -8.19
C VAL A 334 -28.40 30.58 -6.91
N ILE A 335 -29.20 29.80 -6.18
CA ILE A 335 -28.89 29.37 -4.81
C ILE A 335 -27.89 28.21 -4.79
N LEU A 336 -28.11 27.17 -5.59
CA LEU A 336 -27.29 25.95 -5.57
C LEU A 336 -25.84 26.21 -6.01
N PRO A 337 -25.53 26.98 -7.07
CA PRO A 337 -24.15 27.29 -7.44
C PRO A 337 -23.38 28.04 -6.35
N GLN A 338 -24.06 28.94 -5.61
CA GLN A 338 -23.47 29.64 -4.48
C GLN A 338 -23.25 28.70 -3.28
N THR A 339 -24.25 27.86 -3.00
CA THR A 339 -24.19 26.84 -1.96
C THR A 339 -23.00 25.91 -2.15
N VAL A 340 -22.81 25.37 -3.36
CA VAL A 340 -21.71 24.44 -3.68
C VAL A 340 -20.36 25.05 -3.32
N ARG A 341 -20.12 26.32 -3.65
CA ARG A 341 -18.87 27.01 -3.32
C ARG A 341 -18.68 27.16 -1.81
N ARG A 342 -19.76 27.42 -1.07
CA ARG A 342 -19.75 27.60 0.39
C ARG A 342 -19.52 26.31 1.16
N VAL A 343 -20.09 25.20 0.71
CA VAL A 343 -20.00 23.92 1.41
C VAL A 343 -18.75 23.13 1.05
N LEU A 344 -18.10 23.43 -0.08
CA LEU A 344 -16.94 22.69 -0.59
C LEU A 344 -15.84 22.44 0.47
N PRO A 345 -15.43 23.42 1.31
CA PRO A 345 -14.46 23.17 2.37
C PRO A 345 -14.92 22.12 3.39
N THR A 346 -16.19 22.20 3.81
CA THR A 346 -16.76 21.27 4.78
C THR A 346 -16.95 19.88 4.19
N VAL A 347 -17.40 19.77 2.94
CA VAL A 347 -17.50 18.48 2.20
C VAL A 347 -16.12 17.83 2.08
N THR A 348 -15.09 18.61 1.78
CA THR A 348 -13.72 18.09 1.68
C THR A 348 -13.17 17.66 3.05
N SER A 349 -13.56 18.35 4.12
CA SER A 349 -13.19 17.99 5.49
C SER A 349 -13.88 16.69 5.95
N ASP A 350 -15.14 16.49 5.56
CA ASP A 350 -15.85 15.23 5.70
C ASP A 350 -15.13 14.11 4.92
N PHE A 351 -14.72 14.38 3.67
CA PHE A 351 -13.94 13.44 2.84
C PHE A 351 -12.65 12.97 3.50
N ILE A 352 -11.88 13.89 4.06
CA ILE A 352 -10.65 13.58 4.81
C ILE A 352 -10.95 12.69 6.03
N THR A 353 -12.08 12.93 6.69
CA THR A 353 -12.53 12.13 7.83
C THR A 353 -12.95 10.73 7.39
N GLY A 354 -13.80 10.63 6.36
CA GLY A 354 -14.21 9.36 5.77
C GLY A 354 -13.05 8.51 5.28
N TYR A 355 -12.01 9.11 4.69
CA TYR A 355 -10.79 8.40 4.32
C TYR A 355 -10.09 7.76 5.53
N LYS A 356 -9.95 8.48 6.65
CA LYS A 356 -9.39 7.92 7.89
C LYS A 356 -10.30 6.85 8.49
N ASP A 357 -11.60 7.06 8.44
CA ASP A 357 -12.60 6.15 9.01
C ASP A 357 -12.70 4.83 8.24
N THR A 358 -12.16 4.73 7.01
CA THR A 358 -11.98 3.42 6.34
C THR A 358 -11.18 2.43 7.19
N SER A 359 -10.30 2.91 8.09
CA SER A 359 -9.59 2.08 9.07
C SER A 359 -10.52 1.21 9.93
N LEU A 360 -11.76 1.66 10.18
CA LEU A 360 -12.73 0.92 10.97
C LEU A 360 -13.18 -0.37 10.27
N LEU A 361 -13.08 -0.44 8.94
CA LEU A 361 -13.40 -1.63 8.17
C LEU A 361 -12.44 -2.80 8.43
N SER A 362 -11.22 -2.54 8.94
CA SER A 362 -10.30 -3.59 9.39
C SER A 362 -10.91 -4.51 10.45
N SER A 363 -11.81 -3.97 11.27
CA SER A 363 -12.46 -4.71 12.36
C SER A 363 -13.40 -5.81 11.90
N VAL A 364 -13.85 -5.74 10.64
CA VAL A 364 -14.72 -6.73 9.99
C VAL A 364 -13.98 -7.49 8.88
N GLY A 365 -12.64 -7.41 8.87
CA GLY A 365 -11.79 -8.20 7.98
C GLY A 365 -11.68 -7.68 6.55
N VAL A 366 -12.07 -6.42 6.28
CA VAL A 366 -11.74 -5.78 5.00
C VAL A 366 -10.23 -5.60 4.92
N MET A 367 -9.61 -6.12 3.87
CA MET A 367 -8.16 -6.03 3.63
C MET A 367 -7.76 -4.64 3.11
N GLU A 368 -7.96 -3.62 3.95
CA GLU A 368 -7.50 -2.25 3.73
C GLU A 368 -6.19 -1.99 4.51
N LEU A 369 -5.67 -0.76 4.44
CA LEU A 369 -4.38 -0.36 5.00
C LEU A 369 -4.17 -0.80 6.47
N MET A 370 -5.13 -0.57 7.36
CA MET A 370 -5.00 -0.94 8.77
C MET A 370 -5.03 -2.45 8.99
N MET A 371 -5.81 -3.20 8.22
CA MET A 371 -5.82 -4.66 8.27
C MET A 371 -4.48 -5.24 7.77
N PHE A 372 -3.91 -4.71 6.70
CA PHE A 372 -2.57 -5.08 6.23
C PHE A 372 -1.51 -4.80 7.30
N SER A 373 -1.53 -3.63 7.95
CA SER A 373 -0.61 -3.31 9.05
C SER A 373 -0.79 -4.22 10.26
N LYS A 374 -2.02 -4.60 10.59
CA LYS A 374 -2.31 -5.53 11.68
C LYS A 374 -1.74 -6.92 11.39
N ASN A 375 -1.92 -7.42 10.17
CA ASN A 375 -1.38 -8.71 9.76
C ASN A 375 0.15 -8.69 9.82
N LEU A 376 0.79 -7.65 9.27
CA LEU A 376 2.25 -7.54 9.28
C LEU A 376 2.80 -7.38 10.70
N THR A 377 2.13 -6.62 11.57
CA THR A 377 2.48 -6.51 12.99
C THR A 377 2.40 -7.86 13.70
N THR A 378 1.39 -8.66 13.37
CA THR A 378 1.18 -10.00 13.95
C THR A 378 2.27 -10.96 13.52
N VAL A 379 2.65 -10.95 12.23
CA VAL A 379 3.70 -11.83 11.68
C VAL A 379 5.08 -11.43 12.20
N THR A 380 5.38 -10.14 12.25
CA THR A 380 6.70 -9.63 12.64
C THR A 380 6.90 -9.50 14.15
N GLY A 381 5.82 -9.51 14.93
CA GLY A 381 5.86 -9.23 16.37
C GLY A 381 6.28 -7.78 16.71
N ASN A 382 6.16 -6.85 15.75
CA ASN A 382 6.68 -5.49 15.87
C ASN A 382 5.64 -4.45 15.41
N ILE A 383 5.57 -3.30 16.07
CA ILE A 383 4.52 -2.27 15.86
C ILE A 383 4.85 -1.33 14.68
N THR A 384 6.08 -1.35 14.17
CA THR A 384 6.54 -0.52 13.04
C THR A 384 5.58 -0.47 11.82
N PRO A 385 4.90 -1.57 11.41
CA PRO A 385 3.93 -1.51 10.31
C PRO A 385 2.77 -0.52 10.51
N TYR A 386 2.37 -0.23 11.76
CA TYR A 386 1.38 0.81 12.03
C TYR A 386 1.90 2.23 11.80
N ILE A 387 3.20 2.46 12.06
CA ILE A 387 3.85 3.74 11.76
C ILE A 387 3.94 3.95 10.25
N ALA A 388 4.25 2.89 9.49
CA ALA A 388 4.19 2.95 8.03
C ALA A 388 2.77 3.29 7.51
N ALA A 389 1.72 2.69 8.08
CA ALA A 389 0.34 3.09 7.76
C ALA A 389 0.02 4.53 8.14
N ALA A 390 0.51 5.02 9.29
CA ALA A 390 0.33 6.42 9.68
C ALA A 390 0.92 7.38 8.64
N ILE A 391 2.08 7.05 8.06
CA ILE A 391 2.69 7.82 6.97
C ILE A 391 1.78 7.81 5.73
N TYR A 392 1.21 6.67 5.34
CA TYR A 392 0.26 6.59 4.23
C TYR A 392 -1.00 7.45 4.44
N TYR A 393 -1.55 7.46 5.65
CA TYR A 393 -2.63 8.40 5.98
C TYR A 393 -2.17 9.85 5.79
N LEU A 394 -1.01 10.22 6.33
CA LEU A 394 -0.48 11.58 6.27
C LEU A 394 -0.20 12.06 4.83
N ILE A 395 0.33 11.19 3.96
CA ILE A 395 0.59 11.46 2.54
C ILE A 395 -0.67 11.98 1.84
N VAL A 396 -1.84 11.46 2.19
CA VAL A 396 -3.12 11.89 1.60
C VAL A 396 -3.73 13.06 2.38
N THR A 397 -3.73 13.01 3.72
CA THR A 397 -4.44 14.01 4.52
C THR A 397 -3.76 15.39 4.49
N LEU A 398 -2.42 15.47 4.52
CA LEU A 398 -1.72 16.76 4.60
C LEU A 398 -1.91 17.62 3.32
N PRO A 399 -1.80 17.07 2.10
CA PRO A 399 -2.15 17.82 0.89
C PRO A 399 -3.61 18.26 0.85
N LEU A 400 -4.54 17.38 1.23
CA LEU A 400 -5.97 17.71 1.24
C LEU A 400 -6.30 18.83 2.23
N ILE A 401 -5.73 18.80 3.44
CA ILE A 401 -5.88 19.88 4.44
C ILE A 401 -5.40 21.21 3.85
N ARG A 402 -4.23 21.23 3.17
CA ARG A 402 -3.74 22.45 2.51
C ARG A 402 -4.68 22.95 1.41
N ILE A 403 -5.28 22.05 0.63
CA ILE A 403 -6.27 22.40 -0.39
C ILE A 403 -7.49 23.05 0.28
N VAL A 404 -8.02 22.45 1.34
CA VAL A 404 -9.15 23.00 2.11
C VAL A 404 -8.83 24.41 2.60
N SER A 405 -7.71 24.61 3.29
CA SER A 405 -7.33 25.92 3.80
C SER A 405 -7.18 26.97 2.69
N LYS A 406 -6.69 26.58 1.51
CA LYS A 406 -6.57 27.48 0.35
C LYS A 406 -7.94 27.87 -0.21
N VAL A 407 -8.88 26.91 -0.30
CA VAL A 407 -10.26 27.16 -0.75
C VAL A 407 -10.99 28.08 0.23
N GLU A 408 -10.86 27.84 1.54
CA GLU A 408 -11.44 28.70 2.58
C GLU A 408 -10.93 30.14 2.51
N GLN A 409 -9.60 30.32 2.38
CA GLN A 409 -9.01 31.65 2.23
C GLN A 409 -9.50 32.37 0.97
N HIS A 410 -9.66 31.65 -0.14
CA HIS A 410 -10.17 32.24 -1.38
C HIS A 410 -11.63 32.67 -1.24
N LEU A 411 -12.47 31.84 -0.63
CA LEU A 411 -13.87 32.13 -0.41
C LEU A 411 -14.07 33.33 0.54
N ALA A 412 -13.31 33.38 1.64
CA ALA A 412 -13.35 34.50 2.59
C ALA A 412 -12.91 35.85 1.96
N ARG A 413 -11.94 35.83 1.04
CA ARG A 413 -11.54 37.03 0.28
C ARG A 413 -12.63 37.51 -0.68
N SER A 414 -13.36 36.58 -1.29
CA SER A 414 -14.49 36.89 -2.16
C SER A 414 -15.65 37.52 -1.38
N GLU A 415 -15.96 37.03 -0.18
CA GLU A 415 -17.07 37.52 0.64
C GLU A 415 -16.77 38.86 1.33
N SER A 416 -15.50 39.15 1.61
CA SER A 416 -15.07 40.44 2.21
C SER A 416 -14.87 41.57 1.18
N GLY A 417 -15.13 41.33 -0.11
CA GLY A 417 -14.94 42.33 -1.18
C GLY A 417 -13.47 42.68 -1.46
N GLN A 418 -12.53 41.85 -1.01
CA GLN A 418 -11.08 42.02 -1.19
C GLN A 418 -10.52 41.20 -2.37
N GLY A 419 -11.40 40.65 -3.21
CA GLY A 419 -11.00 40.02 -4.48
C GLY A 419 -10.31 41.01 -5.42
N PRO A 420 -9.57 40.55 -6.43
CA PRO A 420 -8.96 41.43 -7.43
C PRO A 420 -10.04 42.35 -8.02
N ARG A 421 -9.99 43.64 -7.69
CA ARG A 421 -10.91 44.60 -8.31
C ARG A 421 -10.65 44.56 -9.82
N PRO A 422 -11.69 44.46 -10.67
CA PRO A 422 -11.49 44.66 -12.10
C PRO A 422 -10.75 45.99 -12.27
N LYS A 423 -9.65 45.99 -13.05
CA LYS A 423 -9.00 47.24 -13.43
C LYS A 423 -10.10 48.13 -14.00
N GLY A 424 -10.30 49.30 -13.40
CA GLY A 424 -11.31 50.25 -13.85
C GLY A 424 -11.18 50.47 -15.36
N PRO A 425 -12.27 50.84 -16.06
CA PRO A 425 -12.22 51.02 -17.49
C PRO A 425 -11.03 51.92 -17.82
N ALA A 426 -10.17 51.47 -18.73
CA ALA A 426 -9.17 52.35 -19.31
C ALA A 426 -9.92 53.61 -19.75
N LYS A 427 -9.42 54.76 -19.29
CA LYS A 427 -9.97 56.10 -19.55
C LYS A 427 -10.47 56.11 -21.00
N ALA A 428 -11.77 56.27 -21.19
CA ALA A 428 -12.35 56.36 -22.52
C ALA A 428 -11.77 57.61 -23.19
N GLU A 429 -10.69 57.45 -23.95
CA GLU A 429 -10.25 58.44 -24.92
C GLU A 429 -11.30 58.46 -26.03
N GLY A 430 -11.97 59.60 -26.18
CA GLY A 430 -12.82 59.87 -27.33
C GLY A 430 -14.33 59.79 -27.06
N ILE A 431 -14.85 60.74 -26.27
CA ILE A 431 -16.13 61.40 -26.59
C ILE A 431 -15.93 62.89 -26.26
N GLU A 432 -15.29 63.62 -27.16
CA GLU A 432 -15.46 65.07 -27.26
C GLU A 432 -16.87 65.33 -27.81
N GLY A 433 -17.58 66.28 -27.22
CA GLY A 433 -18.84 66.80 -27.76
C GLY A 433 -20.10 66.32 -27.04
N ARG A 434 -20.27 66.76 -25.80
CA ARG A 434 -21.58 67.15 -25.25
C ARG A 434 -21.32 67.97 -23.99
N ASP A 435 -21.64 69.26 -24.07
CA ASP A 435 -21.58 70.19 -22.96
C ASP A 435 -22.50 69.67 -21.84
N ALA A 436 -21.90 69.03 -20.85
CA ALA A 436 -22.54 68.81 -19.56
C ALA A 436 -22.36 70.13 -18.79
N GLU A 437 -23.42 70.91 -18.72
CA GLU A 437 -23.53 72.06 -17.83
C GLU A 437 -23.15 71.60 -16.42
N THR A 438 -22.00 72.06 -15.93
CA THR A 438 -21.55 71.83 -14.56
C THR A 438 -22.46 72.62 -13.65
N VAL A 439 -23.51 71.98 -13.14
CA VAL A 439 -24.27 72.49 -12.00
C VAL A 439 -23.32 72.42 -10.82
N ASP A 440 -22.91 73.59 -10.31
CA ASP A 440 -22.16 73.69 -9.06
C ASP A 440 -22.94 72.96 -7.96
N PRO A 441 -22.32 72.03 -7.21
CA PRO A 441 -23.01 71.33 -6.15
C PRO A 441 -23.49 72.34 -5.11
N ASP A 442 -24.74 72.18 -4.67
CA ASP A 442 -25.31 72.98 -3.60
C ASP A 442 -24.42 72.86 -2.34
N PRO A 443 -23.84 73.97 -1.83
CA PRO A 443 -22.94 73.93 -0.69
C PRO A 443 -23.61 73.34 0.57
N ALA A 444 -24.94 73.36 0.66
CA ALA A 444 -25.67 72.67 1.73
C ALA A 444 -25.63 71.14 1.59
N ALA A 445 -25.73 70.63 0.35
CA ALA A 445 -25.65 69.19 0.09
C ALA A 445 -24.22 68.66 0.30
N GLU A 446 -23.21 69.47 -0.02
CA GLU A 446 -21.81 69.11 0.19
C GLU A 446 -21.43 69.09 1.67
N ALA A 447 -21.95 70.04 2.47
CA ALA A 447 -21.80 70.05 3.93
C ALA A 447 -22.44 68.81 4.58
N VAL A 448 -23.64 68.41 4.14
CA VAL A 448 -24.32 67.20 4.65
C VAL A 448 -23.57 65.91 4.26
N ALA A 449 -22.99 65.88 3.06
CA ALA A 449 -22.16 64.76 2.62
C ALA A 449 -20.83 64.69 3.40
N GLU A 450 -20.23 65.82 3.74
CA GLU A 450 -19.01 65.88 4.55
C GLU A 450 -19.26 65.47 6.01
N GLU A 451 -20.40 65.91 6.58
CA GLU A 451 -20.83 65.51 7.92
C GLU A 451 -21.16 64.01 7.98
N SER A 452 -21.80 63.46 6.93
CA SER A 452 -22.05 62.03 6.79
C SER A 452 -20.75 61.21 6.63
N ARG A 453 -19.74 61.73 5.92
CA ARG A 453 -18.40 61.10 5.83
C ARG A 453 -17.66 61.15 7.16
N LYS A 454 -17.77 62.24 7.93
CA LYS A 454 -17.21 62.35 9.29
C LYS A 454 -17.91 61.40 10.27
N ALA A 455 -19.24 61.26 10.18
CA ALA A 455 -20.01 60.31 10.98
C ALA A 455 -19.67 58.84 10.65
N PHE A 456 -19.53 58.49 9.36
CA PHE A 456 -19.11 57.14 8.95
C PHE A 456 -17.62 56.85 9.21
N GLY A 457 -16.75 57.87 9.15
CA GLY A 457 -15.32 57.74 9.47
C GLY A 457 -15.07 57.46 10.95
N ALA A 458 -15.90 58.03 11.84
CA ALA A 458 -15.82 57.81 13.28
C ALA A 458 -16.36 56.42 13.73
N ALA A 459 -17.14 55.74 12.89
CA ALA A 459 -17.74 54.43 13.19
C ALA A 459 -16.89 53.22 12.76
N ARG A 460 -15.60 53.39 12.40
CA ARG A 460 -14.67 52.26 12.31
C ARG A 460 -14.39 51.74 13.72
N LEU A 461 -15.11 50.68 14.11
CA LEU A 461 -14.77 49.82 15.24
C LEU A 461 -13.26 49.52 15.22
N LYS A 462 -12.54 49.98 16.25
CA LYS A 462 -11.16 49.58 16.49
C LYS A 462 -11.08 48.05 16.44
N PRO A 463 -10.09 47.45 15.75
CA PRO A 463 -9.88 46.02 15.86
C PRO A 463 -9.62 45.69 17.33
N ARG A 464 -10.35 44.71 17.86
CA ARG A 464 -10.13 44.16 19.21
C ARG A 464 -8.62 43.84 19.35
N PRO A 465 -7.94 44.28 20.42
CA PRO A 465 -6.54 43.90 20.61
C PRO A 465 -6.45 42.38 20.75
N ALA A 466 -5.45 41.79 20.13
CA ALA A 466 -5.17 40.36 20.28
C ALA A 466 -4.90 40.06 21.75
N VAL A 467 -5.54 39.01 22.28
CA VAL A 467 -5.28 38.52 23.63
C VAL A 467 -3.82 38.04 23.69
N PRO A 468 -2.97 38.56 24.60
CA PRO A 468 -1.60 38.09 24.73
C PRO A 468 -1.57 36.63 25.20
N ALA A 469 -0.63 35.86 24.66
CA ALA A 469 -0.49 34.41 24.87
C ALA A 469 -0.24 33.99 26.33
N THR A 470 -0.11 34.92 27.27
CA THR A 470 0.06 34.68 28.71
C THR A 470 -1.26 34.53 29.47
N ALA A 471 -2.42 34.81 28.86
CA ALA A 471 -3.72 34.63 29.52
C ALA A 471 -4.31 33.21 29.41
N ARG A 472 -3.68 32.30 28.63
CA ARG A 472 -4.16 30.92 28.46
C ARG A 472 -3.71 29.95 29.56
N ALA A 473 -2.85 30.40 30.48
CA ALA A 473 -2.31 29.57 31.56
C ALA A 473 -3.00 29.74 32.93
N ARG A 474 -4.13 30.48 33.03
CA ARG A 474 -4.84 30.70 34.31
C ARG A 474 -6.32 30.30 34.34
N MET A 475 -6.83 29.55 33.36
CA MET A 475 -8.18 28.95 33.39
C MET A 475 -8.14 27.41 33.41
N GLY A 476 -7.22 26.85 34.20
CA GLY A 476 -7.05 25.40 34.35
C GLY A 476 -6.74 24.97 35.78
N ALA A 477 -7.20 25.71 36.79
CA ALA A 477 -7.12 25.29 38.18
C ALA A 477 -8.48 25.51 38.85
N ALA A 478 -9.33 24.48 38.82
CA ALA A 478 -10.40 24.34 39.79
C ALA A 478 -9.78 23.80 41.10
N PRO A 479 -10.25 24.23 42.28
CA PRO A 479 -9.76 23.71 43.55
C PRO A 479 -10.27 22.28 43.77
N ARG A 480 -9.39 21.39 44.23
CA ARG A 480 -9.81 20.12 44.84
C ARG A 480 -10.26 20.45 46.26
N GLU A 481 -11.55 20.33 46.52
CA GLU A 481 -12.06 20.17 47.88
C GLU A 481 -11.68 18.77 48.37
N GLU A 482 -11.00 18.73 49.51
CA GLU A 482 -10.90 17.56 50.37
C GLU A 482 -12.29 17.23 50.93
N ALA A 483 -12.69 15.97 50.80
CA ALA A 483 -13.66 15.35 51.69
C ALA A 483 -13.07 14.00 52.12
N GLN A 484 -12.50 14.00 53.33
CA GLN A 484 -12.35 12.81 54.17
C GLN A 484 -13.69 12.51 54.87
N ASP A 485 -13.83 11.24 55.27
CA ASP A 485 -14.81 10.66 56.20
C ASP A 485 -16.18 10.23 55.67
N ALA A 486 -16.26 8.96 55.21
CA ALA A 486 -17.11 7.87 55.73
C ALA A 486 -17.10 6.64 54.80
#